data_AF-A0A945AM45-F1
#
_entry.id   AF-A0A945AM45-F1
#
_cell.length_a   1.000
_cell.length_b   1.000
_cell.length_c   1.000
_cell.angle_alpha   90.00
_cell.angle_beta   90.00
_cell.angle_gamma   90.00
#
_symmetry.space_group_name_H-M   'P 1'
#
loop_
_entity.id
_entity.type
_entity.pdbx_description
1 polymer ?
#
loop_
_entity_poly.entity_id
_entity_poly.type
_entity_poly.pdbx_seq_one_letter_code
_entity_poly.pdbx_strand_id
1 'polypeptide(L)'
;MSDPKLFQLTDEDKSHYREIIEKIDPAHSLSITRVIGSKISGMLDEGNLNSVEVALIDDITILMGILKLNPELPKSVVKKILFAMMYFVDENDEIPDIIPGYGYLDDIKVVEWVINDIRDQIPPLVKS
;
A
#
# COMPACT_ATOMS: atom_id res chain seq x y z
N MET A 1 1.44 -5.23 25.19
CA MET A 1 0.86 -4.92 23.87
C MET A 1 1.60 -3.71 23.36
N SER A 2 2.38 -3.86 22.29
CA SER A 2 3.04 -2.73 21.64
C SER A 2 1.95 -1.92 20.92
N ASP A 3 1.90 -0.61 21.14
CA ASP A 3 0.99 0.25 20.38
C ASP A 3 1.40 0.18 18.90
N PRO A 4 0.53 -0.27 17.99
CA PRO A 4 0.79 -0.32 16.54
C PRO A 4 1.31 1.02 15.98
N LYS A 5 0.98 2.14 16.63
CA LYS A 5 1.47 3.48 16.27
C LYS A 5 2.98 3.67 16.46
N LEU A 6 3.63 2.80 17.22
CA LEU A 6 5.08 2.84 17.47
C LEU A 6 5.89 2.17 16.35
N PHE A 7 5.26 1.35 15.50
CA PHE A 7 5.93 0.79 14.33
C PHE A 7 6.16 1.90 13.29
N GLN A 8 7.39 2.05 12.83
CA GLN A 8 7.82 3.15 11.97
C GLN A 8 8.89 2.64 11.00
N LEU A 9 8.81 3.08 9.74
CA LEU A 9 9.86 2.81 8.76
C LEU A 9 11.12 3.60 9.10
N THR A 10 12.24 2.88 9.18
CA THR A 10 13.57 3.46 9.32
C THR A 10 14.01 4.15 8.03
N ASP A 11 15.12 4.89 8.08
CA ASP A 11 15.65 5.53 6.87
C ASP A 11 16.34 4.51 5.96
N GLU A 12 16.87 3.43 6.54
CA GLU A 12 17.37 2.26 5.85
C GLU A 12 16.26 1.58 5.03
N ASP A 13 15.10 1.32 5.63
CA ASP A 13 13.94 0.70 4.95
C ASP A 13 13.52 1.55 3.76
N LYS A 14 13.33 2.86 3.99
CA LYS A 14 12.95 3.81 2.92
C LYS A 14 14.00 3.85 1.81
N SER A 15 15.29 3.74 2.14
CA SER A 15 16.36 3.70 1.15
C SER A 15 16.30 2.44 0.31
N HIS A 16 16.12 1.29 0.95
CA HIS A 16 15.94 0.01 0.29
C HIS A 16 14.72 0.01 -0.63
N TYR A 17 13.58 0.49 -0.14
CA TYR A 17 12.34 0.56 -0.92
C TYR A 17 12.47 1.47 -2.13
N ARG A 18 13.20 2.60 -2.03
CA ARG A 18 13.48 3.45 -3.20
C ARG A 18 14.24 2.69 -4.29
N GLU A 19 15.19 1.83 -3.94
CA GLU A 19 15.91 1.01 -4.91
C GLU A 19 15.01 -0.03 -5.57
N ILE A 20 14.02 -0.58 -4.85
CA ILE A 20 13.01 -1.48 -5.40
C ILE A 20 12.09 -0.72 -6.35
N ILE A 21 11.57 0.44 -5.92
CA ILE A 21 10.68 1.30 -6.71
C ILE A 21 11.28 1.63 -8.07
N GLU A 22 12.58 1.94 -8.15
CA GLU A 22 13.23 2.25 -9.43
C GLU A 22 13.18 1.09 -10.44
N LYS A 23 13.17 -0.14 -9.95
CA LYS A 23 13.15 -1.37 -10.77
C LYS A 23 11.74 -1.77 -11.22
N ILE A 24 10.70 -1.17 -10.66
CA ILE A 24 9.30 -1.49 -11.01
C ILE A 24 9.02 -1.05 -12.46
N ASP A 25 8.39 -1.95 -13.22
CA ASP A 25 7.81 -1.64 -14.53
C ASP A 25 6.34 -1.19 -14.37
N PRO A 26 6.00 0.07 -14.70
CA PRO A 26 4.63 0.57 -14.65
C PRO A 26 3.62 -0.21 -15.51
N ALA A 27 4.09 -0.98 -16.50
CA ALA A 27 3.22 -1.79 -17.36
C ALA A 27 2.44 -2.88 -16.60
N HIS A 28 2.88 -3.27 -15.40
CA HIS A 28 2.23 -4.31 -14.59
C HIS A 28 1.03 -3.82 -13.74
N SER A 29 0.61 -2.57 -13.89
CA SER A 29 -0.49 -1.95 -13.11
C SER A 29 -1.85 -2.65 -13.25
N LEU A 30 -2.17 -3.18 -14.44
CA LEU A 30 -3.44 -3.89 -14.67
C LEU A 30 -3.48 -5.27 -14.01
N SER A 31 -2.35 -5.99 -13.98
CA SER A 31 -2.29 -7.31 -13.32
C SER A 31 -2.44 -7.18 -11.82
N ILE A 32 -1.84 -6.15 -11.21
CA ILE A 32 -1.82 -6.04 -9.75
C ILE A 32 -3.17 -5.64 -9.17
N THR A 33 -3.88 -4.72 -9.83
CA THR A 33 -5.19 -4.25 -9.37
C THR A 33 -6.23 -5.35 -9.24
N ARG A 34 -6.15 -6.40 -10.08
CA ARG A 34 -7.02 -7.59 -9.96
C ARG A 34 -6.69 -8.44 -8.73
N VAL A 35 -5.40 -8.59 -8.41
CA VAL A 35 -4.95 -9.38 -7.26
C VAL A 35 -5.37 -8.69 -5.97
N ILE A 36 -5.18 -7.36 -5.88
CA ILE A 36 -5.62 -6.54 -4.74
C ILE A 36 -7.11 -6.72 -4.46
N GLY A 37 -7.96 -6.63 -5.49
CA GLY A 37 -9.40 -6.81 -5.32
C GLY A 37 -9.77 -8.18 -4.74
N SER A 38 -9.00 -9.21 -5.08
CA SER A 38 -9.19 -10.56 -4.53
C SER A 38 -8.73 -10.65 -3.07
N LYS A 39 -7.58 -10.06 -2.72
CA LYS A 39 -7.06 -10.01 -1.35
C LYS A 39 -8.02 -9.26 -0.42
N ILE A 40 -8.47 -8.06 -0.82
CA ILE A 40 -9.45 -7.28 -0.04
C ILE A 40 -10.76 -8.05 0.15
N SER A 41 -11.25 -8.73 -0.89
CA SER A 41 -12.48 -9.53 -0.77
C SER A 41 -12.29 -10.67 0.25
N GLY A 42 -11.15 -11.35 0.24
CA GLY A 42 -10.83 -12.38 1.23
C GLY A 42 -10.78 -11.84 2.66
N MET A 43 -10.12 -10.70 2.87
CA MET A 43 -10.08 -10.01 4.17
C MET A 43 -11.49 -9.65 4.67
N LEU A 44 -12.37 -9.16 3.77
CA LEU A 44 -13.75 -8.83 4.12
C LEU A 44 -14.59 -10.07 4.45
N ASP A 45 -14.39 -11.17 3.71
CA ASP A 45 -15.12 -12.43 3.90
C ASP A 45 -14.75 -13.11 5.24
N GLU A 46 -13.53 -12.93 5.73
CA GLU A 46 -13.11 -13.42 7.07
C GLU A 46 -13.85 -12.71 8.22
N GLY A 47 -14.34 -11.48 7.99
CA GLY A 47 -15.31 -10.79 8.84
C GLY A 47 -14.79 -10.27 10.20
N ASN A 48 -13.48 -10.36 10.48
CA ASN A 48 -12.89 -9.99 11.77
C ASN A 48 -11.80 -8.92 11.65
N LEU A 49 -12.01 -7.92 10.78
CA LEU A 49 -11.04 -6.87 10.55
C LEU A 49 -10.84 -5.97 11.77
N ASN A 50 -9.57 -5.75 12.11
CA ASN A 50 -9.15 -4.79 13.11
C ASN A 50 -8.98 -3.39 12.49
N SER A 51 -8.77 -2.37 13.34
CA SER A 51 -8.69 -0.98 12.87
C SER A 51 -7.52 -0.70 11.91
N VAL A 52 -6.42 -1.44 12.01
CA VAL A 52 -5.28 -1.32 11.08
C VAL A 52 -5.67 -1.85 9.71
N GLU A 53 -6.27 -3.04 9.67
CA GLU A 53 -6.69 -3.67 8.41
C GLU A 53 -7.74 -2.83 7.67
N VAL A 54 -8.69 -2.25 8.41
CA VAL A 54 -9.67 -1.31 7.84
C VAL A 54 -9.00 -0.08 7.24
N ALA A 55 -8.09 0.56 7.99
CA ALA A 55 -7.38 1.74 7.50
C ALA A 55 -6.48 1.44 6.29
N LEU A 56 -5.84 0.27 6.29
CA LEU A 56 -5.04 -0.20 5.17
C LEU A 56 -5.89 -0.42 3.91
N ILE A 57 -7.06 -1.07 4.03
CA ILE A 57 -7.99 -1.26 2.91
C ILE A 57 -8.45 0.09 2.35
N ASP A 58 -8.77 1.06 3.22
CA ASP A 58 -9.15 2.42 2.81
C ASP A 58 -8.03 3.10 2.02
N ASP A 59 -6.80 3.07 2.54
CA ASP A 59 -5.65 3.71 1.90
C ASP A 59 -5.25 3.02 0.57
N ILE A 60 -5.30 1.68 0.50
CA ILE A 60 -5.12 0.95 -0.76
C ILE A 60 -6.21 1.33 -1.78
N THR A 61 -7.45 1.48 -1.34
CA THR A 61 -8.56 1.92 -2.20
C THR A 61 -8.35 3.33 -2.74
N ILE A 62 -7.80 4.24 -1.91
CA ILE A 62 -7.37 5.57 -2.34
C ILE A 62 -6.31 5.46 -3.44
N LEU A 63 -5.26 4.67 -3.22
CA LEU A 63 -4.19 4.47 -4.20
C LEU A 63 -4.70 3.90 -5.54
N MET A 64 -5.64 2.94 -5.49
CA MET A 64 -6.32 2.42 -6.69
C MET A 64 -7.12 3.51 -7.41
N GLY A 65 -7.82 4.35 -6.65
CA GLY A 65 -8.56 5.51 -7.17
C GLY A 65 -7.64 6.49 -7.89
N ILE A 66 -6.48 6.80 -7.31
CA ILE A 66 -5.48 7.70 -7.91
C ILE A 66 -5.03 7.17 -9.27
N LEU A 67 -4.64 5.90 -9.38
CA LEU A 67 -4.22 5.31 -10.66
C LEU A 67 -5.34 5.31 -11.70
N LYS A 68 -6.57 5.01 -11.29
CA LYS A 68 -7.72 4.90 -12.21
C LYS A 68 -8.19 6.25 -12.73
N LEU A 69 -8.19 7.28 -11.87
CA LEU A 69 -8.74 8.60 -12.20
C LEU A 69 -7.72 9.51 -12.90
N ASN A 70 -6.43 9.19 -12.82
CA ASN A 70 -5.35 10.04 -13.32
C ASN A 70 -4.43 9.25 -14.28
N PRO A 71 -4.82 9.08 -15.56
CA PRO A 71 -4.02 8.31 -16.52
C PRO A 71 -2.68 8.97 -16.88
N GLU A 72 -2.55 10.29 -16.67
CA GLU A 72 -1.38 11.10 -17.01
C GLU A 72 -0.41 11.30 -15.81
N LEU A 73 -0.48 10.44 -14.79
CA LEU A 73 0.42 10.54 -13.63
C LEU A 73 1.88 10.41 -14.05
N PRO A 74 2.80 11.13 -13.38
CA PRO A 74 4.24 10.92 -13.57
C PRO A 74 4.59 9.44 -13.33
N LYS A 75 5.47 8.89 -14.18
CA LYS A 75 5.92 7.48 -14.05
C LYS A 75 6.47 7.19 -12.65
N SER A 76 7.17 8.14 -12.03
CA SER A 76 7.68 8.03 -10.66
C SER A 76 6.56 7.82 -9.63
N VAL A 77 5.45 8.55 -9.75
CA VAL A 77 4.27 8.38 -8.89
C VAL A 77 3.63 7.01 -9.12
N VAL A 78 3.45 6.61 -10.38
CA VAL A 78 2.89 5.29 -10.71
C VAL A 78 3.73 4.17 -10.09
N LYS A 79 5.06 4.21 -10.22
CA LYS A 79 5.95 3.20 -9.61
C LYS A 79 5.80 3.12 -8.10
N LYS A 80 5.72 4.26 -7.40
CA LYS A 80 5.53 4.31 -5.94
C LYS A 80 4.20 3.69 -5.51
N ILE A 81 3.13 4.00 -6.24
CA ILE A 81 1.81 3.42 -5.96
C ILE A 81 1.85 1.90 -6.18
N LEU A 82 2.43 1.45 -7.29
CA LEU A 82 2.59 0.02 -7.58
C LEU A 82 3.44 -0.69 -6.53
N PHE A 83 4.48 -0.05 -6.02
CA PHE A 83 5.28 -0.60 -4.92
C PHE A 83 4.44 -0.89 -3.68
N ALA A 84 3.67 0.10 -3.19
CA ALA A 84 2.80 -0.09 -2.03
C ALA A 84 1.77 -1.22 -2.25
N MET A 85 1.23 -1.31 -3.47
CA MET A 85 0.31 -2.38 -3.85
C MET A 85 0.97 -3.76 -3.95
N MET A 86 2.22 -3.83 -4.41
CA MET A 86 3.00 -5.07 -4.46
C MET A 86 3.33 -5.57 -3.07
N TYR A 87 3.72 -4.65 -2.19
CA TYR A 87 3.98 -4.93 -0.78
C TYR A 87 2.72 -5.53 -0.15
N PHE A 88 1.59 -4.82 -0.26
CA PHE A 88 0.31 -5.31 0.25
C PHE A 88 -0.19 -6.62 -0.36
N VAL A 89 0.23 -7.01 -1.56
CA VAL A 89 -0.21 -8.29 -2.14
C VAL A 89 0.68 -9.46 -1.68
N ASP A 90 1.88 -9.20 -1.19
CA ASP A 90 2.82 -10.23 -0.76
C ASP A 90 2.50 -10.71 0.66
N GLU A 91 1.94 -11.91 0.80
CA GLU A 91 1.61 -12.51 2.10
C GLU A 91 2.86 -12.87 2.95
N ASN A 92 4.06 -12.81 2.35
CA ASN A 92 5.34 -13.12 3.00
C ASN A 92 6.30 -11.92 2.95
N ASP A 93 5.75 -10.71 3.05
CA ASP A 93 6.50 -9.47 3.23
C ASP A 93 7.31 -9.44 4.56
N GLU A 94 7.71 -8.27 5.04
CA GLU A 94 8.55 -8.21 6.25
C GLU A 94 7.83 -8.72 7.50
N ILE A 95 6.51 -8.52 7.61
CA ILE A 95 5.68 -9.11 8.65
C ILE A 95 4.56 -9.95 8.01
N PRO A 96 4.76 -11.28 7.85
CA PRO A 96 3.81 -12.12 7.16
C PRO A 96 2.36 -12.00 7.68
N ASP A 97 1.39 -11.94 6.77
CA ASP A 97 -0.05 -11.77 7.07
C ASP A 97 -0.59 -12.77 8.10
N ILE A 98 -0.03 -13.98 8.11
CA ILE A 98 -0.42 -15.08 9.01
C ILE A 98 -0.20 -14.72 10.49
N ILE A 99 0.60 -13.69 10.81
CA ILE A 99 0.88 -13.26 12.18
C ILE A 99 -0.33 -12.50 12.75
N PRO A 100 -1.08 -13.09 13.70
CA PRO A 100 -2.36 -12.52 14.12
C PRO A 100 -2.20 -11.16 14.81
N GLY A 101 -2.89 -10.15 14.29
CA GLY A 101 -2.90 -8.78 14.83
C GLY A 101 -1.64 -7.95 14.55
N TYR A 102 -0.64 -8.51 13.85
CA TYR A 102 0.58 -7.79 13.50
C TYR A 102 0.94 -7.85 12.01
N GLY A 103 0.42 -8.81 11.23
CA GLY A 103 0.76 -9.00 9.80
C GLY A 103 0.77 -7.69 9.02
N TYR A 104 -0.35 -6.96 9.04
CA TYR A 104 -0.51 -5.74 8.26
C TYR A 104 0.12 -4.45 8.84
N LEU A 105 1.05 -4.54 9.79
CA LEU A 105 1.59 -3.34 10.47
C LEU A 105 2.63 -2.59 9.65
N ASP A 106 3.45 -3.31 8.89
CA ASP A 106 4.41 -2.75 7.95
C ASP A 106 3.73 -2.28 6.68
N ASP A 107 2.77 -3.03 6.16
CA ASP A 107 1.91 -2.62 5.04
C ASP A 107 1.36 -1.21 5.20
N ILE A 108 0.68 -0.94 6.33
CA ILE A 108 0.06 0.36 6.56
C ILE A 108 1.11 1.47 6.61
N LYS A 109 2.31 1.20 7.14
CA LYS A 109 3.38 2.20 7.16
C LYS A 109 3.98 2.44 5.78
N VAL A 110 4.10 1.39 4.96
CA VAL A 110 4.54 1.51 3.56
C VAL A 110 3.52 2.33 2.76
N VAL A 111 2.24 2.04 2.91
CA VAL A 111 1.16 2.76 2.22
C VAL A 111 1.08 4.22 2.68
N GLU A 112 1.09 4.48 3.99
CA GLU A 112 1.11 5.84 4.56
C GLU A 112 2.33 6.64 4.06
N TRP A 113 3.51 6.00 4.01
CA TRP A 113 4.72 6.64 3.51
C TRP A 113 4.59 7.02 2.03
N VAL A 114 4.08 6.11 1.20
CA VAL A 114 3.85 6.38 -0.23
C VAL A 114 2.83 7.49 -0.43
N ILE A 115 1.69 7.46 0.26
CA ILE A 115 0.67 8.53 0.19
C ILE A 115 1.28 9.89 0.52
N ASN A 116 2.04 9.97 1.62
CA ASN A 116 2.67 11.21 2.05
C ASN A 116 3.70 11.72 1.04
N ASP A 117 4.45 10.83 0.40
CA ASP A 117 5.47 11.19 -0.58
C ASP A 117 4.88 11.67 -1.93
N ILE A 118 3.72 11.14 -2.33
CA ILE A 118 3.07 11.50 -3.60
C ILE A 118 2.05 12.64 -3.49
N ARG A 119 1.63 13.03 -2.28
CA ARG A 119 0.51 13.96 -2.05
C ARG A 119 0.62 15.29 -2.81
N ASP A 120 1.84 15.80 -2.98
CA ASP A 120 2.10 17.09 -3.66
C ASP A 120 2.25 16.93 -5.19
N GLN A 121 2.19 15.69 -5.68
CA GLN A 121 2.33 15.30 -7.09
C GLN A 121 1.01 14.80 -7.69
N ILE A 122 -0.06 14.72 -6.90
CA ILE A 122 -1.38 14.25 -7.30
C ILE A 122 -2.41 15.37 -7.11
N PRO A 123 -3.52 15.37 -7.87
CA PRO A 123 -4.63 16.28 -7.59
C PRO A 123 -5.14 16.10 -6.16
N PRO A 124 -5.73 17.14 -5.54
CA PRO A 124 -6.22 17.06 -4.17
C PRO A 124 -7.12 15.84 -3.97
N LEU A 125 -6.75 15.00 -3.01
CA LEU A 125 -7.58 13.87 -2.59
C LEU A 125 -8.89 14.42 -2.04
N VAL A 126 -9.96 14.34 -2.82
CA VAL A 126 -11.30 14.63 -2.30
C VAL A 126 -11.68 13.45 -1.43
N LYS A 127 -11.46 13.57 -0.12
CA LYS A 127 -12.11 12.67 0.86
C LYS A 127 -13.60 12.96 0.80
N SER A 128 -14.36 12.07 0.17
CA SER A 128 -15.83 12.07 0.18
C SER A 128 -16.35 11.60 1.53
#